data_AF-A0A968XY39-F1
#
_entry.id   AF-A0A968XY39-F1
#
_cell.length_a   1.000
_cell.length_b   1.000
_cell.length_c   1.000
_cell.angle_alpha   90.00
_cell.angle_beta   90.00
_cell.angle_gamma   90.00
#
_symmetry.space_group_name_H-M   'P 1'
#
loop_
_entity.id
_entity.type
_entity.pdbx_description
1 polymer ?
#
loop_
_entity_poly.entity_id
_entity_poly.type
_entity_poly.pdbx_seq_one_letter_code
_entity_poly.pdbx_strand_id
1 'polypeptide(L)'
;MGRFTTGLGELKFNNGLVAESALKAITVSPPPKEAPELLRTYDGDRAISLNPWALEPATDYTFTLGADLTDQFGQTLGQPVTVQYRTGDLSADLWAPSGLNIFPTQQDLQLNISTVNLPEGSYQAAFVPVQPTDLIYTEGAYRREDRVNLLPDASQWQTIAVAGKQNEIIESAIPLREKLSGPHRTWWPMA
;
A
#
# COMPACT_ATOMS: atom_id res chain seq x y z
N MET A 1 -8.55 4.13 -1.61
CA MET A 1 -7.40 4.91 -1.08
C MET A 1 -6.32 4.95 -2.15
N GLY A 2 -5.68 6.10 -2.37
CA GLY A 2 -4.62 6.27 -3.37
C GLY A 2 -3.22 6.16 -2.73
N ARG A 3 -2.20 5.85 -3.53
CA ARG A 3 -0.80 5.76 -3.08
C ARG A 3 -0.29 7.06 -2.44
N PHE A 4 -0.65 8.21 -3.02
CA PHE A 4 -0.29 9.52 -2.50
C PHE A 4 -1.49 10.23 -1.85
N THR A 5 -1.22 11.06 -0.85
CA THR A 5 -2.24 11.86 -0.14
C THR A 5 -2.95 12.87 -1.05
N THR A 6 -2.32 13.29 -2.14
CA THR A 6 -2.90 14.22 -3.14
C THR A 6 -3.75 13.53 -4.21
N GLY A 7 -3.85 12.19 -4.19
CA GLY A 7 -4.64 11.41 -5.14
C GLY A 7 -3.87 10.94 -6.38
N LEU A 8 -4.59 10.71 -7.46
CA LEU A 8 -4.05 10.24 -8.74
C LEU A 8 -3.90 11.42 -9.71
N GLY A 9 -2.79 11.44 -10.45
CA GLY A 9 -2.53 12.46 -11.47
C GLY A 9 -2.99 12.04 -12.86
N GLU A 10 -3.42 13.01 -13.66
CA GLU A 10 -3.80 12.83 -15.06
C GLU A 10 -3.38 14.04 -15.90
N LEU A 11 -2.98 13.80 -17.15
CA LEU A 11 -2.86 14.85 -18.17
C LEU A 11 -4.16 14.88 -18.98
N LYS A 12 -4.84 16.03 -19.04
CA LYS A 12 -6.17 16.16 -19.66
C LYS A 12 -6.12 16.94 -20.96
N PHE A 13 -6.89 16.48 -21.93
CA PHE A 13 -6.91 17.00 -23.29
C PHE A 13 -8.34 17.40 -23.71
N ASN A 14 -8.42 18.31 -24.67
CA ASN A 14 -9.68 18.80 -25.21
C ASN A 14 -10.23 17.95 -26.36
N ASN A 15 -9.48 16.96 -26.86
CA ASN A 15 -9.85 15.99 -27.89
C ASN A 15 -9.38 14.58 -27.49
N GLY A 16 -9.95 13.56 -28.12
CA GLY A 16 -9.49 12.18 -27.96
C GLY A 16 -8.12 12.00 -28.63
N LEU A 17 -7.24 11.24 -28.01
CA LEU A 17 -5.84 11.07 -28.43
C LEU A 17 -5.65 9.89 -29.38
N VAL A 18 -4.55 9.91 -30.15
CA VAL A 18 -3.92 8.69 -30.67
C VAL A 18 -2.93 8.22 -29.59
N ALA A 19 -3.20 7.07 -28.98
CA ALA A 19 -2.49 6.63 -27.77
C ALA A 19 -0.99 6.43 -28.01
N GLU A 20 -0.61 5.76 -29.09
CA GLU A 20 0.79 5.52 -29.43
C GLU A 20 1.56 6.83 -29.65
N SER A 21 0.92 7.82 -30.29
CA SER A 21 1.51 9.15 -30.48
C SER A 21 1.76 9.84 -29.13
N ALA A 22 0.77 9.82 -28.24
CA ALA A 22 0.90 10.42 -26.91
C ALA A 22 2.00 9.75 -26.07
N LEU A 23 2.06 8.42 -26.04
CA LEU A 23 3.05 7.67 -25.26
C LEU A 23 4.50 7.89 -25.75
N LYS A 24 4.70 8.15 -27.05
CA LYS A 24 6.02 8.46 -27.63
C LYS A 24 6.42 9.93 -27.47
N ALA A 25 5.45 10.84 -27.53
CA ALA A 25 5.72 12.27 -27.52
C ALA A 25 5.92 12.85 -26.10
N ILE A 26 5.65 12.08 -25.04
CA ILE A 26 5.74 12.56 -23.66
C ILE A 26 7.03 12.07 -23.00
N THR A 27 7.78 13.02 -22.46
CA THR A 27 8.97 12.76 -21.64
C THR A 27 8.81 13.37 -20.25
N VAL A 28 9.49 12.79 -19.26
CA VAL A 28 9.32 13.16 -17.84
C VAL A 28 10.68 13.29 -17.16
N SER A 29 10.85 14.35 -16.36
CA SER A 29 12.05 14.61 -15.57
C SER A 29 11.67 14.99 -14.13
N PRO A 30 12.31 14.42 -13.08
CA PRO A 30 13.31 13.34 -13.14
C PRO A 30 12.71 12.07 -13.75
N PRO A 31 13.55 11.13 -14.25
CA PRO A 31 13.04 9.90 -14.83
C PRO A 31 12.23 9.11 -13.79
N PRO A 32 11.06 8.57 -14.16
CA PRO A 32 10.29 7.69 -13.28
C PRO A 32 11.01 6.34 -13.08
N LYS A 33 10.48 5.51 -12.20
CA LYS A 33 10.90 4.10 -12.04
C LYS A 33 10.69 3.35 -13.36
N GLU A 34 11.59 2.42 -13.66
CA GLU A 34 11.52 1.61 -14.90
C GLU A 34 10.25 0.77 -14.99
N ALA A 35 9.75 0.29 -13.85
CA ALA A 35 8.49 -0.45 -13.75
C ALA A 35 7.73 -0.05 -12.48
N PRO A 36 6.39 0.01 -12.52
CA PRO A 36 5.52 -0.19 -13.70
C PRO A 36 5.58 0.99 -14.70
N GLU A 37 4.97 0.83 -15.88
CA GLU A 37 4.85 1.92 -16.86
C GLU A 37 4.14 3.14 -16.23
N LEU A 38 4.70 4.33 -16.48
CA LEU A 38 4.18 5.59 -15.94
C LEU A 38 2.87 6.02 -16.61
N LEU A 39 2.79 5.96 -17.94
CA LEU A 39 1.70 6.55 -18.69
C LEU A 39 0.76 5.45 -19.19
N ARG A 40 -0.55 5.65 -19.03
CA ARG A 40 -1.57 4.79 -19.63
C ARG A 40 -2.65 5.63 -20.29
N THR A 41 -2.98 5.30 -21.53
CA THR A 41 -4.06 5.91 -22.31
C THR A 41 -4.44 4.95 -23.46
N TYR A 42 -5.65 5.10 -23.99
CA TYR A 42 -6.16 4.34 -25.13
C TYR A 42 -6.64 5.27 -26.26
N ASP A 43 -6.76 4.76 -27.47
CA ASP A 43 -7.22 5.57 -28.61
C ASP A 43 -8.61 6.16 -28.32
N GLY A 44 -8.74 7.47 -28.57
CA GLY A 44 -9.94 8.24 -28.29
C GLY A 44 -10.07 8.76 -26.85
N ASP A 45 -9.20 8.33 -25.93
CA ASP A 45 -9.18 8.88 -24.56
C ASP A 45 -8.80 10.35 -24.56
N ARG A 46 -9.43 11.11 -23.68
CA ARG A 46 -9.15 12.55 -23.46
C ARG A 46 -8.24 12.78 -22.26
N ALA A 47 -7.67 11.71 -21.71
CA ALA A 47 -6.82 11.75 -20.54
C ALA A 47 -5.73 10.68 -20.62
N ILE A 48 -4.57 10.99 -20.05
CA ILE A 48 -3.49 10.05 -19.81
C ILE A 48 -3.37 9.89 -18.30
N SER A 49 -3.65 8.69 -17.80
CA SER A 49 -3.51 8.38 -16.38
C SER A 49 -2.04 8.20 -16.03
N LEU A 50 -1.63 8.80 -14.91
CA LEU A 50 -0.29 8.60 -14.34
C LEU A 50 -0.33 7.45 -13.34
N ASN A 51 0.53 6.46 -13.53
CA ASN A 51 0.71 5.37 -12.59
C ASN A 51 1.52 5.87 -11.38
N PRO A 52 0.91 6.00 -10.19
CA PRO A 52 1.61 6.58 -9.06
C PRO A 52 2.73 5.65 -8.55
N TRP A 53 2.71 4.36 -8.88
CA TRP A 53 3.77 3.43 -8.49
C TRP A 53 5.09 3.64 -9.24
N ALA A 54 5.03 4.27 -10.41
CA ALA A 54 6.20 4.66 -11.18
C ALA A 54 6.89 5.95 -10.65
N LEU A 55 6.25 6.65 -9.71
CA LEU A 55 6.71 7.94 -9.20
C LEU A 55 7.22 7.85 -7.76
N GLU A 56 8.16 8.73 -7.42
CA GLU A 56 8.61 8.96 -6.05
C GLU A 56 7.68 9.92 -5.31
N PRO A 57 7.50 9.75 -3.99
CA PRO A 57 6.74 10.70 -3.17
C PRO A 57 7.44 12.05 -3.05
N ALA A 58 6.67 13.09 -2.74
CA ALA A 58 7.16 14.45 -2.46
C ALA A 58 8.14 15.02 -3.51
N THR A 59 7.97 14.65 -4.78
CA THR A 59 8.89 14.93 -5.88
C THR A 59 8.21 15.81 -6.94
N ASP A 60 8.93 16.84 -7.41
CA ASP A 60 8.50 17.67 -8.54
C ASP A 60 8.90 17.02 -9.86
N TYR A 61 7.91 16.77 -10.71
CA TYR A 61 8.08 16.24 -12.05
C TYR A 61 7.70 17.29 -13.09
N THR A 62 8.51 17.36 -14.13
CA THR A 62 8.27 18.13 -15.34
C THR A 62 7.92 17.17 -16.48
N PHE A 63 6.70 17.27 -16.97
CA PHE A 63 6.23 16.56 -18.16
C PHE A 63 6.41 17.47 -19.38
N THR A 64 7.09 16.97 -20.41
CA THR A 64 7.21 17.67 -21.70
C THR A 64 6.45 16.89 -22.75
N LEU A 65 5.43 17.51 -23.33
CA LEU A 65 4.60 16.98 -24.40
C LEU A 65 5.15 17.50 -25.74
N GLY A 66 5.52 16.61 -26.64
CA GLY A 66 6.06 16.93 -27.96
C GLY A 66 5.05 17.62 -28.88
N ALA A 67 5.55 18.45 -29.81
CA ALA A 67 4.73 19.17 -30.78
C ALA A 67 3.97 18.26 -31.75
N ASP A 68 4.42 17.01 -31.89
CA ASP A 68 3.90 15.96 -32.76
C ASP A 68 2.85 15.06 -32.07
N LEU A 69 2.56 15.29 -30.79
CA LEU A 69 1.44 14.62 -30.12
C LEU A 69 0.15 14.87 -30.90
N THR A 70 -0.48 13.79 -31.33
CA THR A 70 -1.59 13.79 -32.29
C THR A 70 -2.90 13.36 -31.65
N ASP A 71 -3.98 14.04 -32.01
CA ASP A 71 -5.34 13.67 -31.63
C ASP A 71 -6.01 12.76 -32.69
N GLN A 72 -7.14 12.17 -32.34
CA GLN A 72 -7.88 11.23 -33.21
C GLN A 72 -8.39 11.86 -34.52
N PHE A 73 -8.36 13.19 -34.65
CA PHE A 73 -8.76 13.92 -35.85
C PHE A 73 -7.55 14.30 -36.72
N GLY A 74 -6.34 13.89 -36.34
CA GLY A 74 -5.09 14.18 -37.05
C GLY A 74 -4.51 15.56 -36.75
N GLN A 75 -5.00 16.26 -35.73
CA GLN A 75 -4.42 17.53 -35.29
C GLN A 75 -3.24 17.27 -34.36
N THR A 76 -2.23 18.13 -34.40
CA THR A 76 -1.07 18.07 -33.51
C THR A 76 -1.05 19.23 -32.52
N LEU A 77 -0.29 19.12 -31.43
CA LEU A 77 -0.07 20.24 -30.50
C LEU A 77 0.62 21.44 -31.18
N GLY A 78 1.43 21.20 -32.21
CA GLY A 78 2.09 22.22 -33.02
C GLY A 78 3.29 22.90 -32.36
N GLN A 79 3.34 22.93 -31.03
CA GLN A 79 4.47 23.37 -30.22
C GLN A 79 4.60 22.48 -28.96
N PRO A 80 5.82 22.27 -28.44
CA PRO A 80 5.99 21.54 -27.19
C PRO A 80 5.34 22.27 -26.01
N VAL A 81 4.74 21.51 -25.10
CA VAL A 81 4.10 22.03 -23.88
C VAL A 81 4.75 21.40 -22.65
N THR A 82 5.01 22.20 -21.63
CA THR A 82 5.55 21.73 -20.35
C THR A 82 4.51 21.85 -19.24
N VAL A 83 4.35 20.78 -18.46
CA VAL A 83 3.45 20.72 -17.30
C VAL A 83 4.24 20.35 -16.06
N GLN A 84 4.06 21.11 -14.99
CA GLN A 84 4.64 20.81 -13.69
C GLN A 84 3.64 20.02 -12.84
N TYR A 85 4.13 18.96 -12.19
CA TYR A 85 3.33 18.08 -11.35
C TYR A 85 4.13 17.66 -10.12
N ARG A 86 3.59 17.91 -8.93
CA ARG A 86 4.20 17.51 -7.66
C ARG A 86 3.46 16.33 -7.06
N THR A 87 4.16 15.24 -6.77
CA THR A 87 3.59 14.13 -6.00
C THR A 87 3.45 14.51 -4.52
N GLY A 88 2.39 14.02 -3.88
CA GLY A 88 2.21 14.14 -2.44
C GLY A 88 3.08 13.14 -1.67
N ASP A 89 2.93 13.17 -0.35
CA ASP A 89 3.45 12.12 0.53
C ASP A 89 2.73 10.80 0.29
N LEU A 90 3.36 9.69 0.64
CA LEU A 90 2.69 8.38 0.68
C LEU A 90 1.54 8.43 1.68
N SER A 91 0.39 7.87 1.30
CA SER A 91 -0.70 7.64 2.26
C SER A 91 -0.21 6.74 3.38
N ALA A 92 -0.68 6.98 4.61
CA ALA A 92 -0.41 6.10 5.73
C ALA A 92 -0.89 4.68 5.41
N ASP A 93 -0.04 3.69 5.61
CA ASP A 93 -0.37 2.29 5.33
C ASP A 93 0.32 1.34 6.30
N LEU A 94 -0.36 0.24 6.59
CA LEU A 94 0.15 -0.90 7.33
C LEU A 94 -0.28 -2.15 6.58
N TRP A 95 0.70 -2.84 6.01
CA TRP A 95 0.51 -4.11 5.35
C TRP A 95 1.09 -5.23 6.21
N ALA A 96 0.32 -6.31 6.34
CA ALA A 96 0.75 -7.54 6.96
C ALA A 96 0.13 -8.73 6.23
N PRO A 97 0.82 -9.89 6.17
CA PRO A 97 0.18 -11.14 5.81
C PRO A 97 -1.04 -11.38 6.71
N SER A 98 -2.15 -11.77 6.10
CA SER A 98 -3.42 -11.98 6.80
C SER A 98 -4.07 -13.31 6.40
N GLY A 99 -5.07 -13.73 7.17
CA GLY A 99 -5.75 -15.00 7.00
C GLY A 99 -5.26 -16.10 7.94
N LEU A 100 -5.95 -17.23 7.93
CA LEU A 100 -5.58 -18.41 8.71
C LEU A 100 -4.38 -19.10 8.07
N ASN A 101 -3.32 -19.25 8.85
CA ASN A 101 -2.13 -19.97 8.43
C ASN A 101 -1.73 -20.97 9.52
N ILE A 102 -1.37 -22.18 9.12
CA ILE A 102 -0.91 -23.24 10.01
C ILE A 102 0.56 -23.47 9.71
N PHE A 103 1.40 -23.32 10.73
CA PHE A 103 2.84 -23.51 10.57
C PHE A 103 3.40 -24.51 11.58
N PRO A 104 4.39 -25.32 11.20
CA PRO A 104 5.08 -26.22 12.11
C PRO A 104 5.96 -25.44 13.09
N THR A 105 5.99 -25.89 14.35
CA THR A 105 6.68 -25.18 15.46
C THR A 105 8.20 -25.21 15.36
N GLN A 106 8.77 -26.15 14.59
CA GLN A 106 10.21 -26.30 14.43
C GLN A 106 10.85 -25.22 13.54
N GLN A 107 10.04 -24.40 12.86
CA GLN A 107 10.55 -23.32 12.01
C GLN A 107 10.67 -22.02 12.82
N ASP A 108 11.74 -21.26 12.57
CA ASP A 108 11.94 -19.92 13.14
C ASP A 108 11.12 -18.90 12.35
N LEU A 109 9.80 -18.94 12.57
CA LEU A 109 8.83 -18.17 11.82
C LEU A 109 8.79 -16.71 12.28
N GLN A 110 8.79 -15.82 11.29
CA GLN A 110 8.55 -14.40 11.47
C GLN A 110 7.39 -13.93 10.61
N LEU A 111 6.61 -13.01 11.13
CA LEU A 111 5.64 -12.24 10.36
C LEU A 111 6.30 -10.93 9.95
N ASN A 112 6.55 -10.76 8.66
CA ASN A 112 7.04 -9.48 8.13
C ASN A 112 5.86 -8.56 7.92
N ILE A 113 5.94 -7.35 8.45
CA ILE A 113 4.97 -6.28 8.23
C ILE A 113 5.67 -5.09 7.58
N SER A 114 4.94 -4.36 6.75
CA SER A 114 5.40 -3.15 6.08
C SER A 114 4.57 -1.97 6.57
N THR A 115 5.23 -0.86 6.91
CA THR A 115 4.57 0.33 7.44
C THR A 115 5.13 1.58 6.79
N VAL A 116 4.28 2.59 6.61
CA VAL A 116 4.68 3.90 6.10
C VAL A 116 3.76 4.99 6.65
N ASN A 117 4.34 6.14 7.01
CA ASN A 117 3.62 7.34 7.43
C ASN A 117 2.52 7.10 8.49
N LEU A 118 2.75 6.17 9.42
CA LEU A 118 1.77 5.85 10.47
C LEU A 118 1.43 7.08 11.32
N PRO A 119 0.16 7.28 11.69
CA PRO A 119 -0.21 8.27 12.68
C PRO A 119 0.57 8.06 13.97
N GLU A 120 1.13 9.14 14.52
CA GLU A 120 1.94 9.11 15.75
C GLU A 120 3.18 8.17 15.68
N GLY A 121 3.54 7.69 14.50
CA GLY A 121 4.67 6.76 14.31
C GLY A 121 4.47 5.41 15.02
N SER A 122 3.24 4.93 15.17
CA SER A 122 2.98 3.67 15.89
C SER A 122 1.78 2.90 15.35
N TYR A 123 1.70 1.61 15.70
CA TYR A 123 0.54 0.75 15.48
C TYR A 123 0.23 -0.06 16.74
N GLN A 124 -0.95 -0.67 16.79
CA GLN A 124 -1.34 -1.55 17.89
C GLN A 124 -1.43 -3.01 17.42
N ALA A 125 -0.98 -3.93 18.27
CA ALA A 125 -1.09 -5.36 18.00
C ALA A 125 -1.32 -6.17 19.28
N ALA A 126 -1.93 -7.35 19.12
CA ALA A 126 -2.09 -8.34 20.17
C ALA A 126 -1.78 -9.74 19.63
N PHE A 127 -1.18 -10.58 20.48
CA PHE A 127 -0.83 -11.96 20.19
C PHE A 127 -1.36 -12.83 21.33
N VAL A 128 -2.01 -13.94 20.98
CA VAL A 128 -2.60 -14.85 21.98
C VAL A 128 -2.25 -16.29 21.60
N PRO A 129 -1.72 -17.10 22.55
CA PRO A 129 -1.60 -18.54 22.34
C PRO A 129 -2.99 -19.17 22.32
N VAL A 130 -3.30 -19.91 21.26
CA VAL A 130 -4.59 -20.60 21.09
C VAL A 130 -4.51 -22.05 21.57
N GLN A 131 -5.58 -22.55 22.20
CA GLN A 131 -5.79 -23.96 22.52
C GLN A 131 -6.68 -24.62 21.45
N PRO A 132 -6.61 -25.96 21.28
CA PRO A 132 -7.48 -26.66 20.35
C PRO A 132 -8.97 -26.40 20.55
N THR A 133 -9.41 -26.22 21.81
CA THR A 133 -10.80 -25.89 22.14
C THR A 133 -11.20 -24.50 21.66
N ASP A 134 -10.28 -23.54 21.61
CA ASP A 134 -10.59 -22.19 21.16
C ASP A 134 -11.02 -22.21 19.69
N LEU A 135 -10.36 -23.04 18.87
CA LEU A 135 -10.71 -23.24 17.45
C LEU A 135 -12.09 -23.90 17.24
N ILE A 136 -12.64 -24.56 18.25
CA ILE A 136 -14.00 -25.15 18.21
C ILE A 136 -15.05 -24.07 18.45
N TYR A 137 -14.77 -23.10 19.32
CA TYR A 137 -15.74 -22.08 19.75
C TYR A 137 -15.58 -20.74 19.01
N THR A 138 -14.48 -20.54 18.28
CA THR A 138 -14.21 -19.32 17.50
C THR A 138 -14.04 -19.64 16.02
N GLU A 139 -15.09 -19.42 15.22
CA GLU A 139 -15.11 -19.71 13.77
C GLU A 139 -14.43 -18.62 12.90
N GLY A 140 -13.80 -17.60 13.49
CA GLY A 140 -13.14 -16.54 12.69
C GLY A 140 -12.33 -15.52 13.49
N ALA A 141 -11.46 -14.80 12.79
CA ALA A 141 -10.57 -13.79 13.34
C ALA A 141 -11.28 -12.49 13.78
N TYR A 142 -12.56 -12.31 13.44
CA TYR A 142 -13.33 -11.09 13.72
C TYR A 142 -14.20 -11.24 14.96
N ARG A 143 -14.18 -10.20 15.80
CA ARG A 143 -14.92 -10.16 17.06
C ARG A 143 -16.42 -10.24 16.81
N ARG A 144 -17.14 -11.06 17.58
CA ARG A 144 -18.62 -11.06 17.64
C ARG A 144 -19.05 -10.77 19.07
N GLU A 145 -20.03 -9.89 19.24
CA GLU A 145 -20.50 -9.42 20.54
C GLU A 145 -21.06 -10.55 21.42
N ASP A 146 -21.51 -11.64 20.80
CA ASP A 146 -22.17 -12.80 21.41
C ASP A 146 -21.32 -14.09 21.42
N ARG A 147 -20.03 -14.02 21.06
CA ARG A 147 -19.13 -15.20 21.03
C ARG A 147 -17.82 -14.98 21.79
N VAL A 148 -17.18 -16.10 22.14
CA VAL A 148 -15.80 -16.11 22.62
C VAL A 148 -14.91 -15.54 21.52
N ASN A 149 -14.08 -14.56 21.87
CA ASN A 149 -13.17 -13.91 20.94
C ASN A 149 -11.73 -14.32 21.28
N LEU A 150 -10.92 -14.62 20.27
CA LEU A 150 -9.52 -15.04 20.46
C LEU A 150 -8.63 -13.90 20.96
N LEU A 151 -8.84 -12.69 20.43
CA LEU A 151 -8.05 -11.52 20.78
C LEU A 151 -8.69 -10.74 21.95
N PRO A 152 -7.87 -10.10 22.78
CA PRO A 152 -8.36 -9.19 23.82
C PRO A 152 -9.03 -7.96 23.19
N ASP A 153 -9.69 -7.18 24.04
CA ASP A 153 -10.27 -5.90 23.64
C ASP A 153 -9.19 -4.99 23.03
N ALA A 154 -9.54 -4.20 21.99
CA ALA A 154 -8.60 -3.31 21.31
C ALA A 154 -7.94 -2.31 22.27
N SER A 155 -8.64 -1.91 23.35
CA SER A 155 -8.07 -1.06 24.41
C SER A 155 -6.90 -1.70 25.16
N GLN A 156 -6.72 -3.02 25.06
CA GLN A 156 -5.65 -3.78 25.71
C GLN A 156 -4.50 -4.11 24.74
N TRP A 157 -4.59 -3.70 23.47
CA TRP A 157 -3.54 -3.98 22.49
C TRP A 157 -2.29 -3.18 22.80
N GLN A 158 -1.13 -3.78 22.57
CA GLN A 158 0.14 -3.12 22.81
C GLN A 158 0.44 -2.15 21.68
N THR A 159 0.74 -0.91 22.03
CA THR A 159 1.28 0.07 21.08
C THR A 159 2.75 -0.24 20.80
N ILE A 160 3.08 -0.33 19.52
CA ILE A 160 4.42 -0.61 19.01
C ILE A 160 4.85 0.61 18.21
N ALA A 161 5.93 1.24 18.65
CA ALA A 161 6.54 2.37 17.94
C ALA A 161 7.31 1.88 16.70
N VAL A 162 7.23 2.65 15.63
CA VAL A 162 7.98 2.44 14.38
C VAL A 162 8.89 3.64 14.17
N ALA A 163 10.20 3.39 14.15
CA ALA A 163 11.18 4.43 13.85
C ALA A 163 11.41 4.49 12.33
N GLY A 164 10.81 5.48 11.69
CA GLY A 164 11.00 5.76 10.27
C GLY A 164 10.84 7.25 9.96
N LYS A 165 11.45 7.71 8.88
CA LYS A 165 11.24 9.06 8.35
C LYS A 165 9.95 9.11 7.53
N GLN A 166 9.47 10.31 7.26
CA GLN A 166 8.35 10.50 6.34
C GLN A 166 8.69 9.93 4.96
N ASN A 167 7.71 9.23 4.36
CA ASN A 167 7.80 8.53 3.09
C ASN A 167 8.80 7.35 3.05
N GLU A 168 9.30 6.92 4.20
CA GLU A 168 10.13 5.73 4.33
C GLU A 168 9.25 4.50 4.61
N ILE A 169 9.38 3.47 3.78
CA ILE A 169 8.73 2.18 4.02
C ILE A 169 9.62 1.38 4.97
N ILE A 170 9.07 1.01 6.11
CA ILE A 170 9.76 0.24 7.15
C ILE A 170 9.21 -1.18 7.18
N GLU A 171 10.10 -2.14 6.91
CA GLU A 171 9.84 -3.57 7.10
C GLU A 171 10.23 -3.99 8.52
N SER A 172 9.29 -4.58 9.26
CA SER A 172 9.53 -5.08 10.62
C SER A 172 9.23 -6.57 10.69
N ALA A 173 10.17 -7.34 11.23
CA ALA A 173 9.98 -8.75 11.51
C ALA A 173 9.40 -8.95 12.92
N ILE A 174 8.27 -9.65 13.01
CA ILE A 174 7.66 -10.03 14.28
C ILE A 174 8.03 -11.50 14.57
N PRO A 175 8.88 -11.78 15.58
CA PRO A 175 9.25 -13.14 15.93
C PRO A 175 8.07 -13.87 16.58
N LEU A 176 7.37 -14.71 15.80
CA LEU A 176 6.13 -15.34 16.26
C LEU A 176 6.36 -16.31 17.41
N ARG A 177 7.49 -17.01 17.42
CA ARG A 177 7.83 -17.92 18.53
C ARG A 177 7.86 -17.15 19.84
N GLU A 178 8.58 -16.03 19.93
CA GLU A 178 8.68 -15.24 21.16
C GLU A 178 7.32 -14.68 21.60
N LYS A 179 6.50 -14.22 20.64
CA LYS A 179 5.17 -13.68 20.93
C LYS A 179 4.16 -14.75 21.38
N LEU A 180 4.33 -16.00 20.96
CA LEU A 180 3.37 -17.09 21.19
C LEU A 180 3.85 -18.16 22.19
N SER A 181 5.11 -18.12 22.63
CA SER A 181 5.71 -19.10 23.56
C SER A 181 5.38 -18.86 25.04
N GLY A 182 4.28 -18.16 25.33
CA GLY A 182 3.77 -17.98 26.69
C GLY A 182 3.37 -19.31 27.35
N PRO A 183 3.32 -19.37 28.69
CA PRO A 183 2.95 -20.59 29.41
C PRO A 183 1.57 -21.08 28.94
N HIS A 184 1.50 -22.38 28.62
CA HIS A 184 0.21 -23.04 28.38
C HIS A 184 -0.72 -22.74 29.54
N ARG A 185 -1.91 -22.18 29.28
CA ARG A 185 -2.93 -22.00 30.32
C ARG A 185 -3.40 -23.39 30.75
N THR A 186 -2.85 -23.89 31.85
CA THR A 186 -3.32 -25.10 32.51
C THR A 186 -4.58 -24.75 33.32
N TRP A 187 -5.75 -25.04 32.75
CA TRP A 187 -7.00 -25.07 33.51
C TRP A 187 -7.28 -26.52 33.90
N TRP A 188 -7.02 -26.85 35.16
CA TRP A 188 -7.69 -27.95 35.84
C TRP A 188 -8.29 -27.37 37.12
N PRO A 189 -9.62 -27.34 37.31
CA PRO A 189 -10.15 -27.23 38.65
C PRO A 189 -9.89 -28.57 39.32
N MET A 190 -8.95 -28.60 40.28
CA MET A 190 -8.94 -29.71 41.24
C MET A 190 -10.29 -29.72 41.94
N ALA A 191 -10.92 -30.89 41.90
CA ALA A 191 -12.17 -31.21 42.56
C ALA A 191 -12.09 -31.03 44.09
#